data_AF-A0A1C4ZS36-F1
#
_entry.id   AF-A0A1C4ZS36-F1
#
_cell.length_a   1.000
_cell.length_b   1.000
_cell.length_c   1.000
_cell.angle_alpha   90.00
_cell.angle_beta   90.00
_cell.angle_gamma   90.00
#
_symmetry.space_group_name_H-M   'P 1'
#
loop_
_entity.id
_entity.type
_entity.pdbx_description
1 polymer ?
#
loop_
_entity_poly.entity_id
_entity_poly.type
_entity_poly.pdbx_seq_one_letter_code
_entity_poly.pdbx_strand_id
1 'polypeptide(L)'
;MNIISQIVPGIRDTRTPFAVGLLWAAFLWLLYFNLPPQSWNETRLQEIAAPLTKLPVELRIAFGIFLVYLLGVCMEMVARAFHVLLLMAGTLALASAVLALLVQPGPAWSAFLMLCLVFLTYTTLETRRLLRKMPDEPFRTVFEDTALQAVTRFLGSVSHAFTSLREKAEPDFGNFQELLKTDLERAFGEDTSILPAAVERLSPAMLSRAAEAVLLKAENLYPFATSAEEKAKLSQATDIALLKFYIRDDANIATLARKALLQELHDSPEARASFATTVFALSGLRSRLRGRMEQAEVALRVNYRELHNEIDRTRSEGDFRKGVALPLAALLTISIITVARALGRAPTVESVGVPIALSLAAAGVVFIAGTQKSKRAHQLLYACLLENIVGVTREKLYGKELFVPLEITRIERPARIRRHARDLLREAALRALTRATEKVRRDHGAPASAGNAQHRDRAGSPVAGHRTVETGEDAAAEQPYEGSLSPTTPPRSAP
;
A
#
# COMPACT_ATOMS: atom_id res chain seq x y z
N MET A 1 28.76 31.86 -14.03
CA MET A 1 28.00 30.65 -13.62
C MET A 1 27.18 29.99 -14.75
N ASN A 2 26.66 30.73 -15.75
CA ASN A 2 25.84 30.15 -16.83
C ASN A 2 26.59 29.21 -17.81
N ILE A 3 27.90 29.40 -18.00
CA ILE A 3 28.71 28.59 -18.94
C ILE A 3 28.94 27.17 -18.39
N ILE A 4 29.30 27.04 -17.10
CA ILE A 4 29.55 25.74 -16.47
C ILE A 4 28.26 24.89 -16.40
N SER A 5 27.10 25.51 -16.16
CA SER A 5 25.81 24.81 -16.20
C SER A 5 25.37 24.38 -17.60
N GLN A 6 25.97 24.92 -18.66
CA GLN A 6 25.71 24.49 -20.04
C GLN A 6 26.62 23.33 -20.46
N ILE A 7 27.83 23.24 -19.91
CA ILE A 7 28.84 22.24 -20.29
C ILE A 7 28.61 20.89 -19.61
N VAL A 8 28.12 20.88 -18.36
CA VAL A 8 27.88 19.63 -17.61
C VAL A 8 26.39 19.53 -17.25
N PRO A 9 25.59 18.82 -18.07
CA PRO A 9 24.23 18.42 -17.69
C PRO A 9 24.28 17.73 -16.31
N GLY A 10 23.50 18.22 -15.35
CA GLY A 10 23.46 17.67 -13.98
C GLY A 10 24.13 18.53 -12.90
N ILE A 11 24.94 19.55 -13.24
CA ILE A 11 25.48 20.49 -12.22
C ILE A 11 24.37 21.26 -11.49
N ARG A 12 23.19 21.40 -12.09
CA ARG A 12 22.04 22.01 -11.42
C ARG A 12 21.46 21.08 -10.36
N ASP A 13 21.33 19.79 -10.70
CA ASP A 13 20.84 18.75 -9.79
C ASP A 13 21.79 18.54 -8.60
N THR A 14 23.09 18.82 -8.77
CA THR A 14 24.04 18.75 -7.65
C THR A 14 23.91 19.90 -6.65
N ARG A 15 23.23 21.01 -6.99
CA ARG A 15 23.12 22.19 -6.11
C ARG A 15 22.28 21.90 -4.87
N THR A 16 21.16 21.21 -5.04
CA THR A 16 20.26 20.86 -3.95
C THR A 16 20.94 19.98 -2.90
N PRO A 17 21.51 18.80 -3.23
CA PRO A 17 22.24 17.99 -2.27
C PRO A 17 23.44 18.74 -1.72
N PHE A 18 24.19 19.52 -2.52
CA PHE A 18 25.30 20.31 -1.99
C PHE A 18 24.86 21.34 -0.93
N ALA A 19 23.76 22.07 -1.17
CA ALA A 19 23.23 23.05 -0.22
C ALA A 19 22.67 22.37 1.05
N VAL A 20 21.97 21.24 0.90
CA VAL A 20 21.52 20.41 2.03
C VAL A 20 22.72 19.90 2.83
N GLY A 21 23.76 19.44 2.15
CA GLY A 21 25.02 18.99 2.75
C GLY A 21 25.74 20.10 3.51
N LEU A 22 25.78 21.32 2.97
CA LEU A 22 26.36 22.49 3.64
C LEU A 22 25.62 22.82 4.94
N LEU A 23 24.28 22.75 4.93
CA LEU A 23 23.47 22.98 6.13
C LEU A 23 23.72 21.90 7.18
N TRP A 24 23.86 20.64 6.78
CA TRP A 24 24.24 19.57 7.70
C TRP A 24 25.67 19.71 8.22
N ALA A 25 26.61 20.12 7.38
CA ALA A 25 27.98 20.39 7.81
C ALA A 25 28.01 21.54 8.84
N ALA A 26 27.25 22.61 8.61
CA ALA A 26 27.08 23.70 9.57
C ALA A 26 26.43 23.22 10.88
N PHE A 27 25.42 22.35 10.80
CA PHE A 27 24.82 21.71 11.96
C PHE A 27 25.83 20.86 12.75
N LEU A 28 26.59 20.00 12.08
CA LEU A 28 27.61 19.15 12.71
C LEU A 28 28.72 20.00 13.35
N TRP A 29 29.11 21.09 12.68
CA TRP A 29 30.05 22.07 13.22
C TRP A 29 29.51 22.70 14.51
N LEU A 30 28.26 23.18 14.51
CA LEU A 30 27.66 23.75 15.73
C LEU A 30 27.52 22.70 16.84
N LEU A 31 27.14 21.47 16.49
CA LEU A 31 27.04 20.37 17.44
C LEU A 31 28.39 20.07 18.10
N TYR A 32 29.48 20.08 17.31
CA TYR A 32 30.85 19.88 17.79
C TYR A 32 31.21 20.88 18.91
N PHE A 33 30.91 22.18 18.73
CA PHE A 33 31.20 23.21 19.74
C PHE A 33 30.26 23.18 20.95
N ASN A 34 29.06 22.61 20.83
CA ASN A 34 28.08 22.56 21.92
C ASN A 34 28.16 21.29 22.78
N LEU A 35 28.98 20.31 22.37
CA LEU A 35 29.23 19.07 23.11
C LEU A 35 30.38 19.25 24.11
N PRO A 36 30.31 18.64 25.31
CA PRO A 36 31.36 18.74 26.31
C PRO A 36 32.71 18.21 25.77
N PRO A 37 33.85 18.85 26.07
CA PRO A 37 35.17 18.43 25.56
C PRO A 37 35.49 16.95 25.87
N GLN A 38 35.03 16.45 27.02
CA GLN A 38 35.22 15.06 27.46
C GLN A 38 34.58 14.00 26.54
N SER A 39 33.66 14.40 25.66
CA SER A 39 32.98 13.48 24.75
C SER A 39 33.76 13.19 23.46
N TRP A 40 34.78 13.98 23.15
CA TRP A 40 35.60 13.81 21.96
C TRP A 40 36.93 13.14 22.32
N ASN A 41 37.13 11.91 21.83
CA ASN A 41 38.45 11.28 21.90
C ASN A 41 39.35 11.92 20.83
N GLU A 42 40.06 12.99 21.21
CA GLU A 42 40.95 13.77 20.33
C GLU A 42 41.91 12.87 19.54
N THR A 43 42.37 11.78 20.16
CA THR A 43 43.28 10.81 19.55
C THR A 43 42.68 10.16 18.31
N ARG A 44 41.40 9.74 18.34
CA ARG A 44 40.73 9.12 17.19
C ARG A 44 40.47 10.12 16.05
N LEU A 45 40.12 11.35 16.39
CA LEU A 45 39.92 12.41 15.39
C LEU A 45 41.24 12.74 14.68
N GLN A 46 42.34 12.79 15.42
CA GLN A 46 43.68 12.98 14.85
C GLN A 46 44.10 11.81 13.96
N GLU A 47 43.84 10.56 14.34
CA GLU A 47 44.13 9.38 13.51
C GLU A 47 43.39 9.43 12.15
N ILE A 48 42.13 9.86 12.16
CA ILE A 48 41.32 10.00 10.93
C ILE A 48 41.77 11.22 10.10
N ALA A 49 42.18 12.32 10.74
CA ALA A 49 42.57 13.55 10.07
C ALA A 49 44.03 13.56 9.58
N ALA A 50 44.93 12.79 10.20
CA ALA A 50 46.37 12.78 9.90
C ALA A 50 46.71 12.37 8.45
N PRO A 51 46.01 11.43 7.79
CA PRO A 51 46.19 11.18 6.37
C PRO A 51 45.76 12.36 5.50
N LEU A 52 44.70 13.07 5.89
CA LEU A 52 44.15 14.20 5.14
C LEU A 52 45.07 15.41 5.18
N THR A 53 45.77 15.65 6.29
CA THR A 53 46.71 16.79 6.41
C THR A 53 47.94 16.66 5.52
N LYS A 54 48.28 15.45 5.06
CA LYS A 54 49.38 15.18 4.13
C LYS A 54 49.04 15.55 2.68
N LEU A 55 47.78 15.77 2.35
CA LEU A 55 47.36 16.14 1.00
C LEU A 55 47.61 17.64 0.74
N PRO A 56 47.92 18.03 -0.52
CA PRO A 56 47.90 19.42 -0.97
C PRO A 56 46.61 20.14 -0.58
N VAL A 57 46.70 21.45 -0.34
CA VAL A 57 45.55 22.29 0.09
C VAL A 57 44.39 22.16 -0.89
N GLU A 58 44.68 22.14 -2.19
CA GLU A 58 43.72 22.04 -3.28
C GLU A 58 42.94 20.72 -3.22
N LEU A 59 43.65 19.61 -3.01
CA LEU A 59 43.03 18.28 -2.87
C LEU A 59 42.23 18.16 -1.59
N ARG A 60 42.67 18.79 -0.49
CA ARG A 60 41.89 18.85 0.76
C ARG A 60 40.58 19.60 0.58
N ILE A 61 40.62 20.75 -0.09
CA ILE A 61 39.40 21.54 -0.38
C ILE A 61 38.46 20.75 -1.28
N ALA A 62 38.98 20.15 -2.36
CA ALA A 62 38.18 19.34 -3.27
C ALA A 62 37.53 18.14 -2.56
N PHE A 63 38.29 17.44 -1.71
CA PHE A 63 37.79 16.34 -0.90
C PHE A 63 36.74 16.79 0.11
N GLY A 64 36.94 17.94 0.77
CA GLY A 64 35.95 18.53 1.68
C GLY A 64 34.63 18.87 0.98
N ILE A 65 34.69 19.51 -0.19
CA ILE A 65 33.52 19.80 -1.03
C ILE A 65 32.80 18.50 -1.42
N PHE A 66 33.55 17.46 -1.80
CA PHE A 66 33.01 16.16 -2.14
C PHE A 66 32.29 15.50 -0.94
N LEU A 67 32.88 15.55 0.27
CA LEU A 67 32.23 15.03 1.48
C LEU A 67 30.94 15.77 1.83
N VAL A 68 30.92 17.10 1.68
CA VAL A 68 29.71 17.91 1.89
C VAL A 68 28.61 17.50 0.90
N TYR A 69 28.96 17.32 -0.37
CA TYR A 69 28.02 16.82 -1.37
C TYR A 69 27.48 15.43 -1.02
N LEU A 70 28.36 14.49 -0.67
CA LEU A 70 27.99 13.13 -0.29
C LEU A 70 27.07 13.10 0.93
N LEU A 71 27.38 13.91 1.94
CA LEU A 71 26.53 14.11 3.12
C LEU A 71 25.13 14.59 2.72
N GLY A 72 25.07 15.55 1.79
CA GLY A 72 23.83 16.03 1.21
C GLY A 72 22.98 14.95 0.55
N VAL A 73 23.59 14.14 -0.32
CA VAL A 73 22.92 13.01 -1.00
C VAL A 73 22.41 11.99 0.01
N CYS A 74 23.23 11.58 0.98
CA CYS A 74 22.83 10.66 2.04
C CYS A 74 21.64 11.21 2.84
N MET A 75 21.68 12.50 3.20
CA MET A 75 20.62 13.13 3.98
C MET A 75 19.34 13.33 3.17
N GLU A 76 19.42 13.53 1.86
CA GLU A 76 18.24 13.53 0.99
C GLU A 76 17.58 12.15 0.94
N MET A 77 18.37 11.07 0.85
CA MET A 77 17.86 9.70 0.95
C MET A 77 17.19 9.45 2.30
N VAL A 78 17.82 9.91 3.40
CA VAL A 78 17.24 9.84 4.75
C VAL A 78 15.96 10.66 4.84
N ALA A 79 15.88 11.84 4.23
CA ALA A 79 14.67 12.67 4.26
C ALA A 79 13.50 12.00 3.51
N ARG A 80 13.77 11.32 2.38
CA ARG A 80 12.76 10.52 1.66
C ARG A 80 12.28 9.34 2.53
N ALA A 81 13.20 8.62 3.16
CA ALA A 81 12.87 7.55 4.10
C ALA A 81 12.14 8.09 5.33
N PHE A 82 12.49 9.29 5.80
CA PHE A 82 11.90 9.95 6.96
C PHE A 82 10.43 10.28 6.72
N HIS A 83 10.03 10.65 5.50
CA HIS A 83 8.61 10.85 5.21
C HIS A 83 7.80 9.55 5.42
N VAL A 84 8.34 8.42 4.93
CA VAL A 84 7.75 7.10 5.15
C VAL A 84 7.78 6.74 6.62
N LEU A 85 8.87 6.99 7.33
CA LEU A 85 9.00 6.76 8.77
C LEU A 85 8.09 7.66 9.60
N LEU A 86 7.86 8.90 9.20
CA LEU A 86 6.96 9.85 9.87
C LEU A 86 5.50 9.44 9.65
N LEU A 87 5.15 9.01 8.44
CA LEU A 87 3.84 8.41 8.17
C LEU A 87 3.67 7.11 8.97
N MET A 88 4.66 6.23 8.97
CA MET A 88 4.66 5.00 9.77
C MET A 88 4.57 5.30 11.26
N ALA A 89 5.37 6.22 11.79
CA ALA A 89 5.35 6.65 13.18
C ALA A 89 4.04 7.33 13.54
N GLY A 90 3.43 8.10 12.63
CA GLY A 90 2.10 8.66 12.79
C GLY A 90 1.03 7.58 12.83
N THR A 91 1.09 6.59 11.94
CA THR A 91 0.18 5.44 11.94
C THR A 91 0.40 4.54 13.15
N LEU A 92 1.64 4.37 13.61
CA LEU A 92 2.01 3.63 14.81
C LEU A 92 1.59 4.39 16.05
N ALA A 93 1.76 5.70 16.12
CA ALA A 93 1.28 6.52 17.22
C ALA A 93 -0.26 6.50 17.29
N LEU A 94 -0.94 6.55 16.14
CA LEU A 94 -2.38 6.36 16.06
C LEU A 94 -2.77 4.93 16.49
N ALA A 95 -2.08 3.92 15.98
CA ALA A 95 -2.31 2.53 16.32
C ALA A 95 -1.96 2.24 17.78
N SER A 96 -0.97 2.91 18.36
CA SER A 96 -0.56 2.84 19.77
C SER A 96 -1.49 3.65 20.66
N ALA A 97 -2.11 4.72 20.17
CA ALA A 97 -3.20 5.41 20.87
C ALA A 97 -4.46 4.52 20.89
N VAL A 98 -4.80 3.90 19.75
CA VAL A 98 -5.79 2.83 19.67
C VAL A 98 -5.37 1.65 20.55
N LEU A 99 -4.11 1.25 20.54
CA LEU A 99 -3.62 0.13 21.34
C LEU A 99 -3.56 0.47 22.82
N ALA A 100 -3.34 1.72 23.21
CA ALA A 100 -3.39 2.17 24.60
C ALA A 100 -4.85 2.22 25.10
N LEU A 101 -5.79 2.59 24.20
CA LEU A 101 -7.23 2.35 24.40
C LEU A 101 -7.55 0.85 24.52
N LEU A 102 -6.74 -0.03 23.91
CA LEU A 102 -6.87 -1.49 23.95
C LEU A 102 -6.12 -2.16 25.15
N VAL A 103 -4.96 -1.66 25.60
CA VAL A 103 -4.06 -2.35 26.57
C VAL A 103 -4.52 -2.20 28.01
N GLN A 104 -5.48 -1.32 28.30
CA GLN A 104 -6.36 -1.60 29.43
C GLN A 104 -7.19 -2.85 29.05
N PRO A 105 -7.00 -4.01 29.71
CA PRO A 105 -7.46 -5.31 29.19
C PRO A 105 -8.99 -5.46 29.15
N GLY A 106 -9.74 -4.55 29.80
CA GLY A 106 -11.19 -4.47 29.70
C GLY A 106 -11.67 -3.96 28.32
N PRO A 107 -11.32 -2.74 27.91
CA PRO A 107 -11.80 -2.15 26.65
C PRO A 107 -11.31 -2.83 25.35
N ALA A 108 -10.13 -3.46 25.28
CA ALA A 108 -9.72 -4.12 24.02
C ALA A 108 -10.48 -5.37 23.66
N TRP A 109 -10.52 -6.30 24.60
CA TRP A 109 -11.11 -7.59 24.35
C TRP A 109 -12.61 -7.42 24.15
N SER A 110 -13.21 -6.49 24.90
CA SER A 110 -14.57 -6.05 24.63
C SER A 110 -14.69 -5.35 23.27
N ALA A 111 -13.76 -4.49 22.84
CA ALA A 111 -13.80 -3.89 21.49
C ALA A 111 -13.62 -4.92 20.36
N PHE A 112 -12.72 -5.88 20.49
CA PHE A 112 -12.52 -6.95 19.50
C PHE A 112 -13.72 -7.91 19.45
N LEU A 113 -14.22 -8.35 20.62
CA LEU A 113 -15.44 -9.16 20.69
C LEU A 113 -16.65 -8.38 20.18
N MET A 114 -16.76 -7.09 20.49
CA MET A 114 -17.78 -6.19 19.93
C MET A 114 -17.62 -6.10 18.42
N LEU A 115 -16.41 -5.98 17.87
CA LEU A 115 -16.20 -5.91 16.43
C LEU A 115 -16.52 -7.24 15.74
N CYS A 116 -16.21 -8.37 16.37
CA CYS A 116 -16.62 -9.71 15.92
C CYS A 116 -18.14 -9.91 15.99
N LEU A 117 -18.77 -9.45 17.08
CA LEU A 117 -20.22 -9.50 17.27
C LEU A 117 -20.93 -8.58 16.27
N VAL A 118 -20.43 -7.36 16.05
CA VAL A 118 -20.92 -6.41 15.05
C VAL A 118 -20.77 -7.00 13.66
N PHE A 119 -19.63 -7.64 13.35
CA PHE A 119 -19.44 -8.34 12.08
C PHE A 119 -20.41 -9.52 11.92
N LEU A 120 -20.61 -10.36 12.94
CA LEU A 120 -21.53 -11.50 12.91
C LEU A 120 -23.00 -11.05 12.80
N THR A 121 -23.39 -10.02 13.55
CA THR A 121 -24.74 -9.44 13.50
C THR A 121 -24.99 -8.75 12.16
N TYR A 122 -24.02 -7.98 11.65
CA TYR A 122 -24.10 -7.38 10.31
C TYR A 122 -24.26 -8.45 9.22
N THR A 123 -23.40 -9.48 9.22
CA THR A 123 -23.45 -10.55 8.21
C THR A 123 -24.73 -11.37 8.30
N THR A 124 -25.21 -11.71 9.51
CA THR A 124 -26.48 -12.43 9.69
C THR A 124 -27.70 -11.59 9.31
N LEU A 125 -27.71 -10.29 9.62
CA LEU A 125 -28.77 -9.37 9.21
C LEU A 125 -28.82 -9.21 7.70
N GLU A 126 -27.68 -8.96 7.05
CA GLU A 126 -27.62 -8.86 5.59
C GLU A 126 -27.98 -10.19 4.92
N THR A 127 -27.53 -11.33 5.47
CA THR A 127 -27.93 -12.65 4.97
C THR A 127 -29.45 -12.83 5.07
N ARG A 128 -30.08 -12.48 6.20
CA ARG A 128 -31.55 -12.57 6.34
C ARG A 128 -32.26 -11.62 5.40
N ARG A 129 -31.73 -10.41 5.19
CA ARG A 129 -32.27 -9.43 4.24
C ARG A 129 -32.21 -9.96 2.81
N LEU A 130 -31.11 -10.59 2.43
CA LEU A 130 -30.92 -11.22 1.12
C LEU A 130 -31.78 -12.48 0.96
N LEU A 131 -31.90 -13.31 1.99
CA LEU A 131 -32.73 -14.53 1.97
C LEU A 131 -34.22 -14.19 1.79
N ARG A 132 -34.71 -13.12 2.42
CA ARG A 132 -36.10 -12.65 2.20
C ARG A 132 -36.37 -12.28 0.74
N LYS A 133 -35.32 -11.90 0.00
CA LYS A 133 -35.40 -11.58 -1.43
C LYS A 133 -35.14 -12.79 -2.32
N MET A 134 -34.59 -13.87 -1.79
CA MET A 134 -34.22 -15.10 -2.50
C MET A 134 -34.71 -16.33 -1.72
N PRO A 135 -36.05 -16.58 -1.69
CA PRO A 135 -36.62 -17.65 -0.87
C PRO A 135 -36.18 -19.06 -1.28
N ASP A 136 -35.75 -19.23 -2.54
CA ASP A 136 -35.39 -20.53 -3.10
C ASP A 136 -33.94 -20.95 -2.81
N GLU A 137 -33.11 -20.02 -2.31
CA GLU A 137 -31.69 -20.27 -2.05
C GLU A 137 -31.46 -20.76 -0.60
N PRO A 138 -30.66 -21.82 -0.37
CA PRO A 138 -30.42 -22.33 0.98
C PRO A 138 -29.66 -21.28 1.81
N PHE A 139 -30.13 -21.00 3.03
CA PHE A 139 -29.54 -19.99 3.93
C PHE A 139 -28.01 -20.06 4.03
N ARG A 140 -27.44 -21.27 4.03
CA ARG A 140 -26.00 -21.48 4.13
C ARG A 140 -25.22 -20.91 2.95
N THR A 141 -25.71 -21.02 1.71
CA THR A 141 -25.02 -20.49 0.52
C THR A 141 -25.01 -18.97 0.57
N VAL A 142 -26.17 -18.37 0.88
CA VAL A 142 -26.32 -16.91 1.03
C VAL A 142 -25.43 -16.39 2.17
N PHE A 143 -25.35 -17.10 3.30
CA PHE A 143 -24.50 -16.72 4.43
C PHE A 143 -23.01 -16.77 4.08
N GLU A 144 -22.54 -17.88 3.49
CA GLU A 144 -21.14 -18.04 3.12
C GLU A 144 -20.70 -16.98 2.10
N ASP A 145 -21.53 -16.64 1.11
CA ASP A 145 -21.22 -15.58 0.15
C ASP A 145 -21.27 -14.19 0.80
N THR A 146 -22.26 -13.90 1.64
CA THR A 146 -22.37 -12.61 2.36
C THR A 146 -21.19 -12.38 3.29
N ALA A 147 -20.75 -13.40 4.03
CA ALA A 147 -19.59 -13.32 4.91
C ALA A 147 -18.30 -13.10 4.12
N LEU A 148 -18.10 -13.82 3.01
CA LEU A 148 -16.94 -13.62 2.15
C LEU A 148 -16.96 -12.23 1.49
N GLN A 149 -18.12 -11.74 1.06
CA GLN A 149 -18.28 -10.39 0.54
C GLN A 149 -17.95 -9.34 1.61
N ALA A 150 -18.40 -9.51 2.85
CA ALA A 150 -18.08 -8.57 3.94
C ALA A 150 -16.57 -8.53 4.23
N VAL A 151 -15.90 -9.69 4.27
CA VAL A 151 -14.43 -9.75 4.44
C VAL A 151 -13.71 -9.12 3.25
N THR A 152 -14.11 -9.45 2.02
CA THR A 152 -13.46 -8.90 0.81
C THR A 152 -13.72 -7.41 0.64
N ARG A 153 -14.89 -6.89 1.05
CA ARG A 153 -15.16 -5.45 1.13
C ARG A 153 -14.29 -4.79 2.19
N PHE A 154 -14.16 -5.38 3.38
CA PHE A 154 -13.29 -4.83 4.42
C PHE A 154 -11.83 -4.81 3.98
N LEU A 155 -11.29 -5.93 3.49
CA LEU A 155 -9.93 -6.00 2.95
C LEU A 155 -9.75 -5.10 1.75
N GLY A 156 -10.77 -4.98 0.89
CA GLY A 156 -10.81 -4.05 -0.23
C GLY A 156 -10.76 -2.60 0.24
N SER A 157 -11.49 -2.21 1.28
CA SER A 157 -11.47 -0.88 1.89
C SER A 157 -10.14 -0.60 2.57
N VAL A 158 -9.53 -1.57 3.25
CA VAL A 158 -8.19 -1.43 3.85
C VAL A 158 -7.13 -1.29 2.75
N SER A 159 -7.17 -2.16 1.74
CA SER A 159 -6.28 -2.06 0.58
C SER A 159 -6.50 -0.75 -0.15
N HIS A 160 -7.74 -0.29 -0.34
CA HIS A 160 -8.03 0.99 -0.98
C HIS A 160 -7.58 2.15 -0.10
N ALA A 161 -7.74 2.09 1.23
CA ALA A 161 -7.22 3.10 2.13
C ALA A 161 -5.69 3.16 2.08
N PHE A 162 -5.02 2.01 2.05
CA PHE A 162 -3.56 1.93 1.92
C PHE A 162 -3.08 2.40 0.56
N THR A 163 -3.72 1.95 -0.52
CA THR A 163 -3.45 2.41 -1.89
C THR A 163 -3.73 3.89 -1.99
N SER A 164 -4.85 4.41 -1.48
CA SER A 164 -5.18 5.84 -1.45
C SER A 164 -4.18 6.64 -0.63
N LEU A 165 -3.68 6.10 0.50
CA LEU A 165 -2.64 6.74 1.30
C LEU A 165 -1.33 6.79 0.52
N ARG A 166 -0.94 5.69 -0.12
CA ARG A 166 0.25 5.60 -0.97
C ARG A 166 0.13 6.50 -2.19
N GLU A 167 -1.03 6.54 -2.82
CA GLU A 167 -1.35 7.38 -3.96
C GLU A 167 -1.37 8.86 -3.57
N LYS A 168 -1.90 9.21 -2.38
CA LYS A 168 -1.78 10.57 -1.82
C LYS A 168 -0.34 10.93 -1.44
N ALA A 169 0.46 9.94 -1.05
CA ALA A 169 1.88 10.12 -0.75
C ALA A 169 2.72 10.29 -2.03
N GLU A 170 2.31 9.71 -3.16
CA GLU A 170 2.85 10.04 -4.48
C GLU A 170 2.42 11.49 -4.82
N PRO A 171 3.35 12.45 -4.86
CA PRO A 171 2.98 13.87 -4.96
C PRO A 171 2.14 14.16 -6.21
N ASP A 172 2.36 13.42 -7.28
CA ASP A 172 1.82 13.71 -8.62
C ASP A 172 0.61 12.86 -9.01
N PHE A 173 0.15 12.00 -8.11
CA PHE A 173 -0.90 11.02 -8.41
C PHE A 173 -2.18 11.62 -8.98
N GLY A 174 -2.67 12.72 -8.40
CA GLY A 174 -3.90 13.38 -8.85
C GLY A 174 -3.78 13.88 -10.30
N ASN A 175 -2.66 14.50 -10.64
CA ASN A 175 -2.41 14.97 -12.00
C ASN A 175 -2.24 13.79 -12.96
N PHE A 176 -1.56 12.72 -12.53
CA PHE A 176 -1.45 11.49 -13.30
C PHE A 176 -2.81 10.87 -13.59
N GLN A 177 -3.72 10.85 -12.61
CA GLN A 177 -5.09 10.33 -12.79
C GLN A 177 -5.88 11.18 -13.78
N GLU A 178 -5.77 12.50 -13.72
CA GLU A 178 -6.45 13.40 -14.64
C GLU A 178 -5.94 13.22 -16.08
N LEU A 179 -4.62 13.16 -16.27
CA LEU A 179 -4.01 12.87 -17.57
C LEU A 179 -4.42 11.51 -18.10
N LEU A 180 -4.33 10.50 -17.24
CA LEU A 180 -4.70 9.15 -17.59
C LEU A 180 -6.17 9.09 -18.02
N LYS A 181 -7.07 9.82 -17.32
CA LYS A 181 -8.47 9.95 -17.71
C LYS A 181 -8.59 10.61 -19.10
N THR A 182 -7.95 11.75 -19.33
CA THR A 182 -8.01 12.45 -20.63
C THR A 182 -7.44 11.60 -21.77
N ASP A 183 -6.32 10.92 -21.56
CA ASP A 183 -5.70 10.05 -22.56
C ASP A 183 -6.53 8.79 -22.81
N LEU A 184 -7.17 8.21 -21.78
CA LEU A 184 -8.10 7.09 -21.92
C LEU A 184 -9.35 7.49 -22.71
N GLU A 185 -9.96 8.63 -22.37
CA GLU A 185 -11.11 9.18 -23.09
C GLU A 185 -10.79 9.39 -24.57
N ARG A 186 -9.61 9.94 -24.85
CA ARG A 186 -9.11 10.10 -26.20
C ARG A 186 -8.92 8.76 -26.90
N ALA A 187 -8.29 7.79 -26.23
CA ALA A 187 -8.07 6.46 -26.79
C ALA A 187 -9.39 5.75 -27.13
N PHE A 188 -10.41 5.87 -26.27
CA PHE A 188 -11.75 5.34 -26.55
C PHE A 188 -12.46 6.06 -27.69
N GLY A 189 -12.19 7.36 -27.89
CA GLY A 189 -12.69 8.13 -29.03
C GLY A 189 -11.99 7.79 -30.35
N GLU A 190 -10.67 7.53 -30.32
CA GLU A 190 -9.87 7.17 -31.49
C GLU A 190 -10.13 5.72 -31.96
N ASP A 191 -10.41 4.79 -31.05
CA ASP A 191 -10.73 3.40 -31.36
C ASP A 191 -11.96 2.92 -30.57
N THR A 192 -13.13 3.04 -31.20
CA THR A 192 -14.42 2.66 -30.64
C THR A 192 -14.57 1.15 -30.39
N SER A 193 -13.65 0.32 -30.91
CA SER A 193 -13.66 -1.13 -30.71
C SER A 193 -13.09 -1.58 -29.37
N ILE A 194 -12.35 -0.70 -28.67
CA ILE A 194 -11.68 -1.02 -27.40
C ILE A 194 -12.69 -1.43 -26.33
N LEU A 195 -13.73 -0.62 -26.11
CA LEU A 195 -14.71 -0.84 -25.03
C LEU A 195 -15.54 -2.12 -25.26
N PRO A 196 -16.12 -2.37 -26.46
CA PRO A 196 -16.78 -3.65 -26.76
C PRO A 196 -15.88 -4.86 -26.53
N ALA A 197 -14.67 -4.85 -27.08
CA ALA A 197 -13.74 -5.98 -26.96
C ALA A 197 -13.32 -6.22 -25.50
N ALA A 198 -13.11 -5.15 -24.72
CA ALA A 198 -12.80 -5.25 -23.30
C ALA A 198 -13.98 -5.83 -22.50
N VAL A 199 -15.20 -5.33 -22.72
CA VAL A 199 -16.40 -5.80 -22.02
C VAL A 199 -16.72 -7.25 -22.36
N GLU A 200 -16.57 -7.68 -23.62
CA GLU A 200 -16.77 -9.08 -24.01
C GLU A 200 -15.82 -10.04 -23.31
N ARG A 201 -14.56 -9.63 -23.09
CA ARG A 201 -13.52 -10.43 -22.44
C ARG A 201 -13.65 -10.50 -20.91
N LEU A 202 -14.50 -9.70 -20.27
CA LEU A 202 -14.62 -9.72 -18.80
C LEU A 202 -15.20 -11.05 -18.31
N SER A 203 -14.56 -11.67 -17.32
CA SER A 203 -15.20 -12.75 -16.56
C SER A 203 -16.45 -12.25 -15.82
N PRO A 204 -17.44 -13.10 -15.47
CA PRO A 204 -18.64 -12.66 -14.73
C PRO A 204 -18.33 -11.94 -13.41
N ALA A 205 -17.25 -12.34 -12.73
CA ALA A 205 -16.79 -11.69 -11.51
C ALA A 205 -16.26 -10.27 -11.77
N MET A 206 -15.48 -10.08 -12.84
CA MET A 206 -14.99 -8.76 -13.23
C MET A 206 -16.09 -7.88 -13.80
N LEU A 207 -17.02 -8.46 -14.56
CA LEU A 207 -18.21 -7.75 -15.06
C LEU A 207 -19.06 -7.21 -13.91
N SER A 208 -19.28 -8.00 -12.86
CA SER A 208 -19.98 -7.58 -11.65
C SER A 208 -19.29 -6.40 -10.93
N ARG A 209 -17.95 -6.38 -10.91
CA ARG A 209 -17.18 -5.25 -10.35
C ARG A 209 -17.22 -4.02 -11.24
N ALA A 210 -17.09 -4.19 -12.56
CA ALA A 210 -17.18 -3.11 -13.52
C ALA A 210 -18.57 -2.45 -13.49
N ALA A 211 -19.64 -3.26 -13.42
CA ALA A 211 -21.01 -2.78 -13.26
C ALA A 211 -21.19 -1.95 -11.98
N GLU A 212 -20.59 -2.37 -10.85
CA GLU A 212 -20.62 -1.57 -9.62
C GLU A 212 -19.85 -0.25 -9.74
N ALA A 213 -18.64 -0.28 -10.32
CA ALA A 213 -17.81 0.91 -10.48
C ALA A 213 -18.50 1.98 -11.35
N VAL A 214 -19.30 1.53 -12.31
CA VAL A 214 -20.11 2.37 -13.20
C VAL A 214 -21.49 2.70 -12.60
N LEU A 215 -21.81 2.22 -11.40
CA LEU A 215 -23.10 2.41 -10.72
C LEU A 215 -24.30 1.89 -11.53
N LEU A 216 -24.11 0.81 -12.29
CA LEU A 216 -25.14 0.19 -13.10
C LEU A 216 -26.28 -0.35 -12.22
N LYS A 217 -27.52 0.04 -12.51
CA LYS A 217 -28.72 -0.40 -11.78
C LYS A 217 -29.50 -1.43 -12.60
N ALA A 218 -30.39 -2.18 -11.93
CA ALA A 218 -31.28 -3.13 -12.59
C ALA A 218 -32.17 -2.45 -13.66
N GLU A 219 -32.51 -1.18 -13.43
CA GLU A 219 -33.25 -0.32 -14.35
C GLU A 219 -32.59 -0.24 -15.73
N ASN A 220 -31.26 -0.15 -15.77
CA ASN A 220 -30.47 -0.07 -17.00
C ASN A 220 -30.50 -1.38 -17.80
N LEU A 221 -30.85 -2.52 -17.18
CA LEU A 221 -30.87 -3.84 -17.84
C LEU A 221 -32.23 -4.17 -18.47
N TYR A 222 -33.33 -3.59 -18.01
CA TYR A 222 -34.68 -3.90 -18.52
C TYR A 222 -34.87 -3.70 -20.03
N PRO A 223 -34.31 -2.65 -20.68
CA PRO A 223 -34.48 -2.47 -22.12
C PRO A 223 -33.93 -3.65 -22.94
N PHE A 224 -32.98 -4.40 -22.38
CA PHE A 224 -32.34 -5.53 -23.05
C PHE A 224 -32.97 -6.87 -22.68
N ALA A 225 -33.78 -6.94 -21.63
CA ALA A 225 -34.43 -8.16 -21.16
C ALA A 225 -35.60 -8.55 -22.08
N THR A 226 -35.53 -9.74 -22.65
CA THR A 226 -36.55 -10.23 -23.61
C THR A 226 -37.51 -11.21 -22.96
N SER A 227 -37.02 -12.06 -22.05
CA SER A 227 -37.85 -13.07 -21.40
C SER A 227 -38.56 -12.52 -20.16
N ALA A 228 -39.72 -13.09 -19.85
CA ALA A 228 -40.46 -12.75 -18.63
C ALA A 228 -39.67 -13.12 -17.36
N GLU A 229 -38.88 -14.20 -17.41
CA GLU A 229 -38.05 -14.66 -16.30
C GLU A 229 -36.89 -13.69 -15.99
N GLU A 230 -36.23 -13.16 -17.02
CA GLU A 230 -35.20 -12.12 -16.87
C GLU A 230 -35.78 -10.88 -16.20
N LYS A 231 -36.94 -10.40 -16.67
CA LYS A 231 -37.62 -9.23 -16.10
C LYS A 231 -38.05 -9.47 -14.66
N ALA A 232 -38.53 -10.67 -14.34
CA ALA A 232 -38.88 -11.04 -12.97
C ALA A 232 -37.65 -11.00 -12.04
N LYS A 233 -36.52 -11.61 -12.44
CA LYS A 233 -35.26 -11.57 -11.67
C LYS A 233 -34.73 -10.14 -11.49
N LEU A 234 -34.76 -9.33 -12.55
CA LEU A 234 -34.34 -7.92 -12.48
C LEU A 234 -35.25 -7.08 -11.57
N SER A 235 -36.55 -7.38 -11.52
CA SER A 235 -37.49 -6.71 -10.60
C SER A 235 -37.23 -7.04 -9.13
N GLN A 236 -36.67 -8.21 -8.84
CA GLN A 236 -36.24 -8.58 -7.50
C GLN A 236 -34.91 -7.89 -7.11
N ALA A 237 -34.08 -7.54 -8.09
CA ALA A 237 -32.78 -6.87 -7.94
C ALA A 237 -32.87 -5.38 -7.56
N THR A 238 -33.61 -5.10 -6.49
CA THR A 238 -33.80 -3.77 -5.88
C THR A 238 -32.52 -3.13 -5.33
N ASP A 239 -31.43 -3.87 -5.21
CA ASP A 239 -30.15 -3.42 -4.66
C ASP A 239 -29.00 -3.86 -5.57
N ILE A 240 -27.97 -3.02 -5.69
CA ILE A 240 -26.73 -3.30 -6.42
C ILE A 240 -26.10 -4.61 -5.93
N ALA A 241 -26.19 -4.91 -4.63
CA ALA A 241 -25.65 -6.16 -4.08
C ALA A 241 -26.34 -7.42 -4.66
N LEU A 242 -27.66 -7.37 -4.90
CA LEU A 242 -28.41 -8.49 -5.47
C LEU A 242 -28.14 -8.60 -6.98
N LEU A 243 -28.09 -7.47 -7.67
CA LEU A 243 -27.72 -7.43 -9.09
C LEU A 243 -26.34 -8.05 -9.33
N LYS A 244 -25.36 -7.74 -8.47
CA LYS A 244 -24.03 -8.35 -8.52
C LYS A 244 -24.05 -9.86 -8.38
N PHE A 245 -24.89 -10.38 -7.49
CA PHE A 245 -25.05 -11.81 -7.30
C PHE A 245 -25.59 -12.44 -8.60
N TYR A 246 -26.67 -11.91 -9.17
CA TYR A 246 -27.24 -12.43 -10.41
C TYR A 246 -26.28 -12.32 -11.61
N ILE A 247 -25.52 -11.23 -11.75
CA ILE A 247 -24.51 -11.11 -12.82
C ILE A 247 -23.42 -12.20 -12.70
N ARG A 248 -23.10 -12.64 -11.48
CA ARG A 248 -22.07 -13.66 -11.25
C ARG A 248 -22.58 -15.08 -11.47
N ASP A 249 -23.86 -15.32 -11.18
CA ASP A 249 -24.44 -16.67 -11.12
C ASP A 249 -25.21 -17.03 -12.41
N ASP A 250 -25.85 -16.06 -13.06
CA ASP A 250 -26.71 -16.27 -14.23
C ASP A 250 -26.07 -15.71 -15.51
N ALA A 251 -25.78 -16.58 -16.48
CA ALA A 251 -25.15 -16.22 -17.74
C ALA A 251 -26.01 -15.30 -18.63
N ASN A 252 -27.34 -15.41 -18.55
CA ASN A 252 -28.25 -14.54 -19.31
C ASN A 252 -28.22 -13.13 -18.74
N ILE A 253 -28.31 -13.00 -17.40
CA ILE A 253 -28.18 -11.69 -16.72
C ILE A 253 -26.80 -11.08 -16.96
N ALA A 254 -25.72 -11.87 -16.97
CA ALA A 254 -24.40 -11.40 -17.35
C ALA A 254 -24.38 -10.83 -18.78
N THR A 255 -25.05 -11.48 -19.73
CA THR A 255 -25.15 -10.98 -21.11
C THR A 255 -25.92 -9.67 -21.19
N LEU A 256 -27.02 -9.53 -20.45
CA LEU A 256 -27.76 -8.27 -20.33
C LEU A 256 -26.90 -7.16 -19.71
N ALA A 257 -26.15 -7.48 -18.65
CA ALA A 257 -25.25 -6.55 -18.00
C ALA A 257 -24.14 -6.06 -18.93
N ARG A 258 -23.60 -6.90 -19.84
CA ARG A 258 -22.64 -6.45 -20.86
C ARG A 258 -23.25 -5.42 -21.80
N LYS A 259 -24.47 -5.66 -22.30
CA LYS A 259 -25.17 -4.72 -23.20
C LYS A 259 -25.45 -3.40 -22.50
N ALA A 260 -26.00 -3.46 -21.29
CA ALA A 260 -26.29 -2.27 -20.48
C ALA A 260 -25.02 -1.50 -20.10
N LEU A 261 -23.94 -2.20 -19.74
CA LEU A 261 -22.65 -1.58 -19.45
C LEU A 261 -22.09 -0.89 -20.70
N LEU A 262 -22.17 -1.52 -21.88
CA LEU A 262 -21.70 -0.89 -23.13
C LEU A 262 -22.49 0.37 -23.47
N GLN A 263 -23.81 0.37 -23.27
CA GLN A 263 -24.64 1.56 -23.43
C GLN A 263 -24.19 2.68 -22.49
N GLU A 264 -24.03 2.38 -21.20
CA GLU A 264 -23.60 3.37 -20.20
C GLU A 264 -22.20 3.92 -20.48
N LEU A 265 -21.28 3.06 -20.95
CA LEU A 265 -19.93 3.46 -21.37
C LEU A 265 -19.93 4.32 -22.63
N HIS A 266 -20.95 4.20 -23.48
CA HIS A 266 -21.12 5.07 -24.63
C HIS A 266 -21.65 6.45 -24.21
N ASP A 267 -22.60 6.46 -23.28
CA ASP A 267 -23.35 7.65 -22.90
C ASP A 267 -22.60 8.54 -21.89
N SER A 268 -21.77 7.96 -21.02
CA SER A 268 -21.12 8.68 -19.91
C SER A 268 -19.58 8.62 -19.94
N PRO A 269 -18.87 9.77 -20.02
CA PRO A 269 -17.41 9.80 -19.90
C PRO A 269 -16.93 9.45 -18.48
N GLU A 270 -17.77 9.68 -17.47
CA GLU A 270 -17.45 9.28 -16.10
C GLU A 270 -17.49 7.76 -15.93
N ALA A 271 -18.47 7.10 -16.57
CA ALA A 271 -18.55 5.65 -16.61
C ALA A 271 -17.29 5.03 -17.24
N ARG A 272 -16.82 5.59 -18.36
CA ARG A 272 -15.59 5.15 -19.04
C ARG A 272 -14.36 5.24 -18.13
N ALA A 273 -14.20 6.33 -17.40
CA ALA A 273 -13.10 6.51 -16.46
C ALA A 273 -13.16 5.51 -15.29
N SER A 274 -14.33 5.33 -14.67
CA SER A 274 -14.54 4.38 -13.58
C SER A 274 -14.34 2.93 -14.03
N PHE A 275 -14.79 2.60 -15.23
CA PHE A 275 -14.54 1.31 -15.87
C PHE A 275 -13.06 1.07 -16.09
N ALA A 276 -12.36 2.02 -16.72
CA ALA A 276 -10.96 1.87 -17.07
C ALA A 276 -10.07 1.70 -15.84
N THR A 277 -10.34 2.45 -14.78
CA THR A 277 -9.61 2.37 -13.50
C THR A 277 -9.82 1.04 -12.77
N THR A 278 -10.96 0.39 -12.98
CA THR A 278 -11.31 -0.89 -12.36
C THR A 278 -10.82 -2.09 -13.18
N VAL A 279 -10.88 -1.99 -14.51
CA VAL A 279 -10.70 -3.11 -15.43
C VAL A 279 -9.26 -3.22 -15.94
N PHE A 280 -8.58 -2.10 -16.21
CA PHE A 280 -7.25 -2.11 -16.82
C PHE A 280 -6.12 -1.99 -15.81
N ALA A 281 -4.95 -2.53 -16.19
CA ALA A 281 -3.72 -2.42 -15.42
C ALA A 281 -3.11 -1.01 -15.51
N LEU A 282 -3.68 -0.05 -14.76
CA LEU A 282 -3.23 1.34 -14.80
C LEU A 282 -1.77 1.54 -14.37
N SER A 283 -1.18 0.60 -13.62
CA SER A 283 0.23 0.65 -13.23
C SER A 283 1.17 0.66 -14.44
N GLY A 284 0.88 -0.15 -15.47
CA GLY A 284 1.65 -0.17 -16.71
C GLY A 284 1.52 1.16 -17.47
N LEU A 285 0.33 1.75 -17.48
CA LEU A 285 0.06 3.04 -18.09
C LEU A 285 0.81 4.18 -17.40
N ARG A 286 0.82 4.18 -16.06
CA ARG A 286 1.57 5.15 -15.26
C ARG A 286 3.07 5.09 -15.56
N SER A 287 3.64 3.89 -15.70
CA SER A 287 5.07 3.73 -16.04
C SER A 287 5.40 4.34 -17.41
N ARG A 288 4.58 4.06 -18.43
CA ARG A 288 4.76 4.64 -19.77
C ARG A 288 4.58 6.15 -19.79
N LEU A 289 3.59 6.66 -19.06
CA LEU A 289 3.35 8.09 -18.94
C LEU A 289 4.54 8.79 -18.26
N ARG A 290 5.13 8.19 -17.22
CA ARG A 290 6.38 8.68 -16.62
C ARG A 290 7.53 8.72 -17.64
N GLY A 291 7.71 7.65 -18.43
CA GLY A 291 8.72 7.66 -19.50
C GLY A 291 8.52 8.78 -20.53
N ARG A 292 7.26 9.11 -20.87
CA ARG A 292 6.96 10.26 -21.75
C ARG A 292 7.22 11.60 -21.10
N MET A 293 6.98 11.74 -19.80
CA MET A 293 7.35 12.97 -19.10
C MET A 293 8.85 13.20 -19.16
N GLU A 294 9.65 12.15 -18.97
CA GLU A 294 11.11 12.22 -19.07
C GLU A 294 11.54 12.64 -20.49
N GLN A 295 10.92 12.06 -21.52
CA GLN A 295 11.15 12.47 -22.92
C GLN A 295 10.70 13.92 -23.18
N ALA A 296 9.56 14.33 -22.63
CA ALA A 296 9.04 15.68 -22.76
C ALA A 296 9.95 16.70 -22.06
N GLU A 297 10.54 16.36 -20.92
CA GLU A 297 11.52 17.19 -20.24
C GLU A 297 12.77 17.40 -21.12
N VAL A 298 13.27 16.35 -21.76
CA VAL A 298 14.39 16.43 -22.72
C VAL A 298 14.05 17.32 -23.91
N ALA A 299 12.89 17.16 -24.51
CA ALA A 299 12.51 17.93 -25.68
C ALA A 299 12.13 19.38 -25.33
N LEU A 300 11.55 19.66 -24.15
CA LEU A 300 11.39 21.02 -23.62
C LEU A 300 12.74 21.72 -23.45
N ARG A 301 13.76 21.00 -22.99
CA ARG A 301 15.10 21.56 -22.83
C ARG A 301 15.70 22.05 -24.15
N VAL A 302 15.41 21.36 -25.25
CA VAL A 302 15.92 21.70 -26.59
C VAL A 302 15.08 22.80 -27.24
N ASN A 303 13.76 22.64 -27.24
CA ASN A 303 12.85 23.46 -28.05
C ASN A 303 12.27 24.67 -27.29
N TYR A 304 12.13 24.58 -25.96
CA TYR A 304 11.42 25.56 -25.12
C TYR A 304 12.20 25.85 -23.83
N ARG A 305 13.43 26.35 -23.98
CA ARG A 305 14.39 26.53 -22.89
C ARG A 305 13.87 27.39 -21.72
N GLU A 306 13.09 28.44 -22.00
CA GLU A 306 12.53 29.31 -20.96
C GLU A 306 11.51 28.57 -20.09
N LEU A 307 10.59 27.83 -20.71
CA LEU A 307 9.59 27.03 -20.02
C LEU A 307 10.23 25.90 -19.21
N HIS A 308 11.20 25.21 -19.80
CA HIS A 308 12.02 24.22 -19.08
C HIS A 308 12.69 24.84 -17.85
N ASN A 309 13.30 26.03 -17.97
CA ASN A 309 13.96 26.70 -16.85
C ASN A 309 12.98 27.05 -15.72
N GLU A 310 11.74 27.42 -16.02
CA GLU A 310 10.73 27.74 -15.00
C GLU A 310 10.22 26.49 -14.28
N ILE A 311 9.99 25.40 -15.03
CA ILE A 311 9.63 24.08 -14.48
C ILE A 311 10.75 23.59 -13.55
N ASP A 312 11.98 23.59 -14.04
CA ASP A 312 13.17 23.15 -13.32
C ASP A 312 13.45 24.02 -12.09
N ARG A 313 13.29 25.35 -12.19
CA ARG A 313 13.35 26.27 -11.04
C ARG A 313 12.31 25.91 -9.97
N THR A 314 11.06 25.68 -10.37
CA THR A 314 9.97 25.35 -9.45
C THR A 314 10.19 24.00 -8.78
N ARG A 315 10.68 23.01 -9.55
CA ARG A 315 11.05 21.68 -9.07
C ARG A 315 12.19 21.75 -8.06
N SER A 316 13.30 22.37 -8.44
CA SER A 316 14.49 22.52 -7.59
C SER A 316 14.20 23.30 -6.30
N GLU A 317 13.33 24.32 -6.33
CA GLU A 317 12.85 25.01 -5.12
C GLU A 317 12.07 24.04 -4.21
N GLY A 318 11.21 23.19 -4.78
CA GLY A 318 10.47 22.17 -4.04
C GLY A 318 11.39 21.13 -3.40
N ASP A 319 12.37 20.64 -4.15
CA ASP A 319 13.36 19.66 -3.68
C ASP A 319 14.26 20.26 -2.59
N PHE A 320 14.69 21.51 -2.77
CA PHE A 320 15.44 22.25 -1.76
C PHE A 320 14.66 22.38 -0.44
N ARG A 321 13.40 22.83 -0.48
CA ARG A 321 12.56 22.94 0.72
C ARG A 321 12.41 21.59 1.44
N LYS A 322 12.19 20.50 0.69
CA LYS A 322 12.09 19.15 1.25
C LYS A 322 13.40 18.71 1.93
N GLY A 323 14.54 18.96 1.29
CA GLY A 323 15.86 18.59 1.83
C GLY A 323 16.30 19.44 3.03
N VAL A 324 15.94 20.73 3.06
CA VAL A 324 16.32 21.67 4.13
C VAL A 324 15.47 21.53 5.39
N ALA A 325 14.25 21.01 5.29
CA ALA A 325 13.31 20.93 6.41
C ALA A 325 13.93 20.33 7.69
N LEU A 326 14.59 19.18 7.59
CA LEU A 326 15.19 18.49 8.75
C LEU A 326 16.41 19.20 9.34
N PRO A 327 17.46 19.55 8.57
CA PRO A 327 18.58 20.29 9.13
C PRO A 327 18.15 21.64 9.71
N LEU A 328 17.13 22.30 9.13
CA LEU A 328 16.55 23.51 9.73
C LEU A 328 15.92 23.21 11.10
N ALA A 329 15.14 22.12 11.23
CA ALA A 329 14.59 21.68 12.51
C ALA A 329 15.69 21.45 13.56
N ALA A 330 16.77 20.78 13.13
CA ALA A 330 17.89 20.43 13.99
C ALA A 330 18.66 21.68 14.44
N LEU A 331 18.92 22.62 13.52
CA LEU A 331 19.55 23.91 13.81
C LEU A 331 18.69 24.76 14.76
N LEU A 332 17.37 24.82 14.54
CA LEU A 332 16.44 25.52 15.44
C LEU A 332 16.46 24.91 16.85
N THR A 333 16.42 23.57 16.94
CA THR A 333 16.47 22.86 18.22
C THR A 333 17.77 23.18 18.97
N ILE A 334 18.93 23.06 18.32
CA ILE A 334 20.22 23.39 18.96
C ILE A 334 20.24 24.85 19.39
N SER A 335 19.82 25.78 18.52
CA SER A 335 19.82 27.21 18.83
C SER A 335 18.97 27.53 20.06
N ILE A 336 17.78 26.93 20.18
CA ILE A 336 16.91 27.10 21.35
C ILE A 336 17.57 26.54 22.62
N ILE A 337 18.21 25.37 22.54
CA ILE A 337 18.93 24.77 23.68
C ILE A 337 20.12 25.64 24.09
N THR A 338 20.91 26.15 23.14
CA THR A 338 22.06 27.01 23.42
C THR A 338 21.62 28.32 24.08
N VAL A 339 20.55 28.95 23.59
CA VAL A 339 19.97 30.16 24.22
C VAL A 339 19.45 29.86 25.63
N ALA A 340 18.75 28.74 25.83
CA ALA A 340 18.27 28.35 27.15
C ALA A 340 19.41 28.16 28.16
N ARG A 341 20.53 27.54 27.73
CA ARG A 341 21.74 27.39 28.55
C ARG A 341 22.39 28.74 28.87
N ALA A 342 22.48 29.64 27.89
CA ALA A 342 23.02 30.98 28.10
C ALA A 342 22.22 31.80 29.13
N LEU A 343 20.91 31.51 29.25
CA LEU A 343 20.02 32.09 30.27
C LEU A 343 20.06 31.36 31.63
N GLY A 344 20.99 30.41 31.82
CA GLY A 344 21.15 29.68 33.08
C GLY A 344 20.07 28.62 33.34
N ARG A 345 19.27 28.23 32.34
CA ARG A 345 18.28 27.15 32.48
C ARG A 345 18.92 25.80 32.16
N ALA A 346 18.84 24.87 33.11
CA ALA A 346 19.25 23.49 32.87
C ALA A 346 18.28 22.79 31.89
N PRO A 347 18.77 22.03 30.90
CA PRO A 347 17.91 21.32 29.97
C PRO A 347 17.20 20.15 30.69
N THR A 348 15.93 20.35 31.07
CA THR A 348 15.02 19.27 31.48
C THR A 348 14.40 18.60 30.25
N VAL A 349 13.90 17.37 30.40
CA VAL A 349 13.22 16.61 29.31
C VAL A 349 12.09 17.44 28.68
N GLU A 350 11.31 18.14 29.50
CA GLU A 350 10.22 19.02 29.05
C GLU A 350 10.74 20.24 28.28
N SER A 351 11.82 20.87 28.78
CA SER A 351 12.44 22.03 28.13
C SER A 351 13.10 21.71 26.79
N VAL A 352 13.41 20.44 26.52
CA VAL A 352 13.98 19.96 25.25
C VAL A 352 12.89 19.41 24.32
N GLY A 353 11.88 18.73 24.87
CA GLY A 353 10.79 18.15 24.11
C GLY A 353 9.95 19.18 23.37
N VAL A 354 9.62 20.30 24.02
CA VAL A 354 8.80 21.36 23.40
C VAL A 354 9.52 22.02 22.20
N PRO A 355 10.80 22.46 22.31
CA PRO A 355 11.56 22.96 21.16
C PRO A 355 11.71 21.96 20.02
N ILE A 356 11.91 20.67 20.32
CA ILE A 356 11.98 19.62 19.29
C ILE A 356 10.65 19.53 18.55
N ALA A 357 9.54 19.44 19.28
CA ALA A 357 8.21 19.35 18.68
C ALA A 357 7.90 20.59 17.81
N LEU A 358 8.20 21.79 18.30
CA LEU A 358 7.99 23.03 17.57
C LEU A 358 8.87 23.11 16.30
N SER A 359 10.14 22.70 16.41
CA SER A 359 11.07 22.68 15.28
C SER A 359 10.65 21.65 14.22
N LEU A 360 10.19 20.48 14.64
CA LEU A 360 9.63 19.45 13.74
C LEU A 360 8.34 19.91 13.07
N ALA A 361 7.47 20.63 13.79
CA ALA A 361 6.27 21.22 13.20
C ALA A 361 6.62 22.26 12.13
N ALA A 362 7.56 23.16 12.41
CA ALA A 362 8.06 24.14 11.44
C ALA A 362 8.68 23.45 10.22
N ALA A 363 9.49 22.42 10.42
CA ALA A 363 10.06 21.59 9.35
C ALA A 363 8.97 20.91 8.52
N GLY A 364 7.92 20.38 9.17
CA GLY A 364 6.76 19.81 8.49
C GLY A 364 6.07 20.81 7.56
N VAL A 365 5.88 22.06 8.00
CA VAL A 365 5.33 23.14 7.16
C VAL A 365 6.21 23.41 5.94
N VAL A 366 7.53 23.53 6.14
CA VAL A 366 8.49 23.75 5.05
C VAL A 366 8.49 22.58 4.07
N PHE A 367 8.44 21.35 4.57
CA PHE A 367 8.37 20.14 3.76
C PHE A 367 7.08 20.10 2.94
N ILE A 368 5.92 20.37 3.54
CA ILE A 368 4.62 20.45 2.84
C ILE A 368 4.68 21.52 1.74
N ALA A 369 5.20 22.71 2.03
CA ALA A 369 5.38 23.75 1.02
C ALA A 369 6.30 23.30 -0.12
N GLY A 370 7.36 22.55 0.19
CA GLY A 370 8.24 21.93 -0.81
C GLY A 370 7.52 20.90 -1.69
N THR A 371 6.70 20.03 -1.11
CA THR A 371 5.88 19.08 -1.87
C THR A 371 4.90 19.80 -2.80
N GLN A 372 4.22 20.84 -2.35
CA GLN A 372 3.30 21.63 -3.19
C GLN A 372 4.02 22.28 -4.37
N LYS A 373 5.23 22.81 -4.18
CA LYS A 373 6.05 23.36 -5.26
C LYS A 373 6.45 22.29 -6.29
N SER A 374 6.92 21.13 -5.83
CA SER A 374 7.22 19.99 -6.70
C SER A 374 5.99 19.57 -7.52
N LYS A 375 4.81 19.51 -6.90
CA LYS A 375 3.54 19.22 -7.61
C LYS A 375 3.24 20.24 -8.71
N ARG A 376 3.43 21.54 -8.45
CA ARG A 376 3.23 22.60 -9.46
C ARG A 376 4.17 22.46 -10.64
N ALA A 377 5.44 22.12 -10.40
CA ALA A 377 6.40 21.88 -11.48
C ALA A 377 5.95 20.73 -12.38
N HIS A 378 5.51 19.61 -11.79
CA HIS A 378 4.97 18.50 -12.56
C HIS A 378 3.68 18.90 -13.30
N GLN A 379 2.76 19.67 -12.68
CA GLN A 379 1.56 20.23 -13.35
C GLN A 379 1.90 21.03 -14.60
N LEU A 380 2.94 21.87 -14.54
CA LEU A 380 3.40 22.62 -15.71
C LEU A 380 3.94 21.69 -16.80
N LEU A 381 4.77 20.71 -16.43
CA LEU A 381 5.28 19.69 -17.36
C LEU A 381 4.12 18.89 -18.01
N TYR A 382 3.09 18.59 -17.22
CA TYR A 382 1.87 17.92 -17.69
C TYR A 382 1.07 18.77 -18.66
N ALA A 383 0.86 20.05 -18.35
CA ALA A 383 0.18 20.98 -19.25
C ALA A 383 0.91 21.06 -20.61
N CYS A 384 2.24 21.07 -20.60
CA CYS A 384 3.03 21.06 -21.84
C CYS A 384 2.81 19.80 -22.69
N LEU A 385 2.62 18.66 -22.03
CA LEU A 385 2.39 17.38 -22.69
C LEU A 385 0.97 17.29 -23.27
N LEU A 386 -0.04 17.79 -22.55
CA LEU A 386 -1.43 17.86 -23.02
C LEU A 386 -1.59 18.76 -24.24
N GLU A 387 -1.02 19.96 -24.17
CA GLU A 387 -1.05 20.96 -25.25
C GLU A 387 -0.18 20.56 -26.46
N ASN A 388 0.47 19.40 -26.41
CA ASN A 388 1.34 18.86 -27.46
C ASN A 388 2.48 19.81 -27.88
N ILE A 389 2.89 20.72 -26.97
CA ILE A 389 3.93 21.73 -27.22
C ILE A 389 5.24 21.05 -27.62
N VAL A 390 5.52 19.90 -27.02
CA VAL A 390 6.84 19.28 -27.07
C VAL A 390 7.02 18.36 -28.29
N GLY A 391 5.98 18.13 -29.10
CA GLY A 391 6.08 17.28 -30.29
C GLY A 391 6.62 15.87 -30.02
N VAL A 392 6.60 15.41 -28.75
CA VAL A 392 6.90 14.01 -28.40
C VAL A 392 5.84 13.20 -29.12
N THR A 393 6.24 12.63 -30.26
CA THR A 393 5.37 11.95 -31.20
C THR A 393 4.46 11.07 -30.38
N ARG A 394 3.15 11.29 -30.52
CA ARG A 394 2.12 10.43 -29.96
C ARG A 394 2.18 9.09 -30.69
N GLU A 395 3.30 8.38 -30.60
CA GLU A 395 3.25 6.94 -30.73
C GLU A 395 2.15 6.49 -29.80
N LYS A 396 1.25 5.65 -30.32
CA LYS A 396 0.08 5.15 -29.61
C LYS A 396 0.55 4.65 -28.24
N LEU A 397 0.39 5.47 -27.19
CA LEU A 397 0.81 5.15 -25.81
C LEU A 397 0.34 3.76 -25.41
N TYR A 398 -0.84 3.46 -25.94
CA TYR A 398 -1.58 2.25 -25.79
C TYR A 398 -1.31 1.35 -27.00
N GLY A 399 -0.30 0.49 -26.87
CA GLY A 399 -0.33 -0.76 -27.63
C GLY A 399 -1.63 -1.47 -27.28
N LYS A 400 -2.28 -2.14 -28.24
CA LYS A 400 -3.55 -2.86 -28.02
C LYS A 400 -3.51 -3.82 -26.81
N GLU A 401 -2.30 -4.26 -26.46
CA GLU A 401 -1.97 -5.09 -25.29
C GLU A 401 -2.32 -4.48 -23.93
N LEU A 402 -2.42 -3.15 -23.82
CA LEU A 402 -2.74 -2.48 -22.55
C LEU A 402 -4.22 -2.50 -22.20
N PHE A 403 -5.09 -2.69 -23.19
CA PHE A 403 -6.54 -2.81 -23.00
C PHE A 403 -6.96 -4.27 -22.83
N VAL A 404 -6.06 -5.10 -22.29
CA VAL A 404 -6.41 -6.45 -21.83
C VAL A 404 -6.94 -6.30 -20.40
N PRO A 405 -8.21 -6.68 -20.14
CA PRO A 405 -8.75 -6.69 -18.79
C PRO A 405 -7.83 -7.46 -17.85
N LEU A 406 -7.61 -6.92 -16.65
CA LEU A 406 -6.94 -7.66 -15.58
C LEU A 406 -7.79 -8.88 -15.23
N GLU A 407 -7.31 -10.05 -15.59
CA GLU A 407 -7.76 -11.26 -14.93
C GLU A 407 -7.26 -11.22 -13.49
N ILE A 408 -8.13 -10.77 -12.59
CA ILE A 408 -7.91 -11.05 -11.18
C ILE A 408 -7.98 -12.56 -11.11
N THR A 409 -6.82 -13.19 -10.94
CA THR A 409 -6.74 -14.62 -10.65
C THR A 409 -7.73 -14.85 -9.53
N ARG A 410 -8.82 -15.53 -9.88
CA ARG A 410 -9.73 -16.05 -8.87
C ARG A 410 -8.78 -16.83 -7.99
N ILE A 411 -8.64 -16.42 -6.73
CA ILE A 411 -8.04 -17.29 -5.74
C ILE A 411 -8.97 -18.47 -5.76
N GLU A 412 -8.69 -19.46 -6.63
CA GLU A 412 -9.39 -20.71 -6.69
C GLU A 412 -9.30 -21.18 -5.27
N ARG A 413 -10.44 -21.18 -4.57
CA ARG A 413 -10.51 -21.52 -3.16
C ARG A 413 -9.82 -22.87 -3.08
N PRO A 414 -8.56 -22.96 -2.62
CA PRO A 414 -7.89 -24.24 -2.69
C PRO A 414 -8.76 -25.12 -1.81
N ALA A 415 -9.26 -26.23 -2.35
CA ALA A 415 -10.18 -27.09 -1.59
C ALA A 415 -9.56 -27.42 -0.21
N ARG A 416 -8.22 -27.43 -0.14
CA ARG A 416 -7.40 -27.49 1.07
C ARG A 416 -7.61 -26.35 2.06
N ILE A 417 -7.60 -25.07 1.69
CA ILE A 417 -7.81 -23.95 2.64
C ILE A 417 -9.23 -24.00 3.21
N ARG A 418 -10.24 -24.33 2.39
CA ARG A 418 -11.63 -24.47 2.87
C ARG A 418 -11.77 -25.63 3.87
N ARG A 419 -11.11 -26.77 3.60
CA ARG A 419 -11.04 -27.89 4.55
C ARG A 419 -10.28 -27.49 5.82
N HIS A 420 -9.12 -26.86 5.69
CA HIS A 420 -8.29 -26.50 6.82
C HIS A 420 -8.92 -25.44 7.73
N ALA A 421 -9.55 -24.40 7.16
CA ALA A 421 -10.31 -23.42 7.93
C ALA A 421 -11.53 -24.07 8.62
N ARG A 422 -12.19 -25.03 7.96
CA ARG A 422 -13.27 -25.81 8.56
C ARG A 422 -12.78 -26.68 9.71
N ASP A 423 -11.62 -27.31 9.56
CA ASP A 423 -11.01 -28.16 10.58
C ASP A 423 -10.58 -27.31 11.78
N LEU A 424 -9.95 -26.15 11.56
CA LEU A 424 -9.59 -25.19 12.62
C LEU A 424 -10.82 -24.66 13.37
N LEU A 425 -11.89 -24.27 12.67
CA LEU A 425 -13.13 -23.82 13.31
C LEU A 425 -13.81 -24.95 14.08
N ARG A 426 -13.83 -26.17 13.53
CA ARG A 426 -14.36 -27.35 14.21
C ARG A 426 -13.57 -27.66 15.47
N GLU A 427 -12.25 -27.60 15.40
CA GLU A 427 -11.37 -27.87 16.54
C GLU A 427 -11.51 -26.78 17.62
N ALA A 428 -11.56 -25.51 17.24
CA ALA A 428 -11.80 -24.40 18.17
C ALA A 428 -13.17 -24.51 18.86
N ALA A 429 -14.21 -24.86 18.10
CA ALA A 429 -15.56 -25.08 18.63
C ALA A 429 -15.59 -26.26 19.61
N LEU A 430 -14.96 -27.39 19.26
CA LEU A 430 -14.83 -28.55 20.14
C LEU A 430 -14.09 -28.19 21.43
N ARG A 431 -12.95 -27.48 21.34
CA ARG A 431 -12.19 -27.02 22.51
C ARG A 431 -13.03 -26.13 23.42
N ALA A 432 -13.79 -25.18 22.86
CA ALA A 432 -14.68 -24.31 23.61
C ALA A 432 -15.80 -25.10 24.32
N LEU A 433 -16.37 -26.09 23.62
CA LEU A 433 -17.41 -26.96 24.18
C LEU A 433 -16.87 -27.82 25.32
N THR A 434 -15.69 -28.43 25.17
CA THR A 434 -15.03 -29.18 26.26
C THR A 434 -14.77 -28.30 27.49
N ARG A 435 -14.27 -27.07 27.31
CA ARG A 435 -14.06 -26.14 28.42
C ARG A 435 -15.36 -25.76 29.12
N ALA A 436 -16.42 -25.52 28.36
CA ALA A 436 -17.74 -25.23 28.91
C ALA A 436 -18.29 -26.43 29.69
N THR A 437 -18.17 -27.65 29.16
CA THR A 437 -18.61 -28.86 29.85
C THR A 437 -17.79 -29.17 31.10
N GLU A 438 -16.47 -28.97 31.08
CA GLU A 438 -15.63 -29.12 32.26
C GLU A 438 -15.98 -28.10 33.34
N LYS A 439 -16.27 -26.86 32.95
CA LYS A 439 -16.72 -25.82 33.87
C LYS A 439 -18.05 -26.19 34.52
N VAL A 440 -19.06 -26.57 33.74
CA VAL A 440 -20.36 -27.03 34.26
C VAL A 440 -20.20 -28.25 35.17
N ARG A 441 -19.33 -29.20 34.80
CA ARG A 441 -19.03 -30.38 35.63
C ARG A 441 -18.33 -30.03 36.94
N ARG A 442 -17.43 -29.04 36.96
CA ARG A 442 -16.85 -28.54 38.22
C ARG A 442 -17.90 -27.83 39.07
N ASP A 443 -18.76 -27.04 38.45
CA ASP A 443 -19.77 -26.24 39.15
C ASP A 443 -20.92 -27.11 39.70
N HIS A 444 -21.22 -28.26 39.08
CA HIS A 444 -22.37 -29.12 39.44
C HIS A 444 -21.98 -30.53 39.95
N GLY A 445 -20.70 -30.91 39.84
CA GLY A 445 -20.23 -32.29 40.01
C GLY A 445 -19.32 -32.55 41.20
N ALA A 446 -19.30 -31.68 42.22
CA ALA A 446 -18.82 -32.05 43.53
C ALA A 446 -20.01 -32.50 44.40
N PRO A 447 -20.46 -33.77 44.34
CA PRO A 447 -21.23 -34.29 45.44
C PRO A 447 -20.33 -34.23 46.68
N ALA A 448 -20.81 -33.53 47.70
CA ALA A 448 -20.25 -33.54 49.03
C ALA A 448 -20.33 -34.97 49.60
N SER A 449 -19.42 -35.86 49.21
CA SER A 449 -19.15 -37.09 49.96
C SER A 449 -18.02 -36.80 50.95
N ALA A 450 -18.39 -36.09 52.02
CA ALA A 450 -17.73 -36.26 53.29
C ALA A 450 -17.92 -37.71 53.74
N GLY A 451 -16.86 -38.31 54.30
CA GLY A 451 -17.01 -39.39 55.28
C GLY A 451 -16.40 -40.74 54.91
N ASN A 452 -15.29 -41.02 55.60
CA ASN A 452 -14.87 -42.32 56.15
C ASN A 452 -13.95 -43.28 55.37
N ALA A 453 -13.00 -43.79 56.18
CA ALA A 453 -12.08 -44.94 56.04
C ALA A 453 -10.82 -44.65 55.20
N GLN A 454 -9.61 -44.44 55.75
CA GLN A 454 -8.98 -44.90 57.00
C GLN A 454 -9.06 -46.42 57.23
N HIS A 455 -8.25 -47.22 56.51
CA HIS A 455 -7.23 -48.09 57.12
C HIS A 455 -6.46 -48.96 56.11
N ARG A 456 -5.15 -49.10 56.39
CA ARG A 456 -4.19 -50.21 56.13
C ARG A 456 -3.39 -50.25 54.82
N ASP A 457 -2.11 -49.86 54.94
CA ASP A 457 -0.92 -50.75 54.99
C ASP A 457 -1.06 -52.12 54.29
N ARG A 458 -0.11 -52.63 53.50
CA ARG A 458 1.35 -52.63 53.68
C ARG A 458 2.04 -53.23 52.44
N ALA A 459 3.22 -52.70 52.12
CA ALA A 459 4.45 -53.37 51.66
C ALA A 459 4.44 -54.36 50.48
N GLY A 460 5.37 -54.14 49.54
CA GLY A 460 5.94 -55.22 48.72
C GLY A 460 6.42 -54.84 47.32
N SER A 461 7.54 -54.11 47.22
CA SER A 461 8.50 -54.25 46.10
C SER A 461 9.38 -55.50 46.39
N PRO A 462 10.21 -56.06 45.48
CA PRO A 462 10.70 -55.52 44.20
C PRO A 462 10.93 -56.58 43.07
N VAL A 463 11.56 -56.11 41.98
CA VAL A 463 12.61 -56.77 41.15
C VAL A 463 12.31 -56.95 39.66
N ALA A 464 13.23 -56.35 38.91
CA ALA A 464 13.58 -56.37 37.50
C ALA A 464 13.51 -57.71 36.73
N GLY A 465 13.32 -57.58 35.41
CA GLY A 465 13.59 -58.63 34.44
C GLY A 465 13.62 -58.09 33.00
N HIS A 466 14.83 -57.86 32.48
CA HIS A 466 15.14 -57.68 31.05
C HIS A 466 14.81 -58.94 30.24
N ARG A 467 14.24 -58.80 29.02
CA ARG A 467 14.89 -59.13 27.71
C ARG A 467 13.90 -59.16 26.53
N THR A 468 14.28 -58.41 25.49
CA THR A 468 14.27 -58.69 24.02
C THR A 468 13.31 -59.73 23.44
N VAL A 469 12.53 -59.33 22.42
CA VAL A 469 12.28 -60.11 21.20
C VAL A 469 12.19 -59.17 20.00
N GLU A 470 13.03 -59.44 19.00
CA GLU A 470 13.00 -58.95 17.63
C GLU A 470 11.84 -59.59 16.85
N THR A 471 11.24 -58.85 15.92
CA THR A 471 10.73 -59.30 14.60
C THR A 471 10.16 -58.04 13.93
N GLY A 472 10.63 -57.60 12.77
CA GLY A 472 10.37 -58.17 11.45
C GLY A 472 9.67 -57.05 10.66
N GLU A 473 10.38 -56.34 9.78
CA GLU A 473 10.34 -56.56 8.33
C GLU A 473 8.90 -56.63 7.79
N ASP A 474 8.44 -55.56 7.15
CA ASP A 474 7.72 -55.66 5.88
C ASP A 474 7.62 -54.32 5.13
N ALA A 475 7.63 -54.47 3.81
CA ALA A 475 7.94 -53.50 2.78
C ALA A 475 6.73 -52.67 2.29
N ALA A 476 7.01 -51.46 1.79
CA ALA A 476 6.37 -50.81 0.63
C ALA A 476 7.06 -49.44 0.42
N ALA A 477 8.04 -49.30 -0.47
CA ALA A 477 7.89 -49.12 -1.92
C ALA A 477 7.01 -47.91 -2.31
N GLU A 478 7.63 -46.74 -2.50
CA GLU A 478 7.12 -45.71 -3.41
C GLU A 478 8.27 -44.88 -4.01
N GLN A 479 8.14 -44.62 -5.31
CA GLN A 479 9.14 -44.23 -6.29
C GLN A 479 9.55 -42.74 -6.24
N PRO A 480 10.71 -42.36 -6.81
CA PRO A 480 11.12 -40.97 -6.95
C PRO A 480 10.56 -40.35 -8.25
N TYR A 481 9.91 -39.20 -8.13
CA TYR A 481 9.59 -38.33 -9.25
C TYR A 481 10.76 -37.36 -9.49
N GLU A 482 11.65 -37.71 -10.42
CA GLU A 482 12.55 -36.75 -11.07
C GLU A 482 11.88 -36.24 -12.35
N GLY A 483 11.54 -34.96 -12.36
CA GLY A 483 11.02 -34.25 -13.53
C GLY A 483 11.94 -33.09 -13.89
N SER A 484 12.93 -33.37 -14.73
CA SER A 484 13.85 -32.41 -15.32
C SER A 484 13.10 -31.47 -16.29
N LEU A 485 13.07 -30.17 -16.00
CA LEU A 485 12.65 -29.14 -16.97
C LEU A 485 13.89 -28.65 -17.72
N SER A 486 13.97 -28.99 -19.01
CA SER A 486 14.91 -28.39 -19.96
C SER A 486 14.34 -27.06 -20.48
N PRO A 487 15.15 -25.99 -20.62
CA PRO A 487 14.69 -24.74 -21.21
C PRO A 487 14.81 -24.78 -22.74
N THR A 488 13.67 -24.70 -23.43
CA THR A 488 13.58 -24.45 -24.88
C THR A 488 14.06 -23.03 -25.22
N THR A 489 15.08 -22.96 -26.07
CA THR A 489 15.61 -21.76 -26.70
C THR A 489 14.71 -21.34 -27.87
N PRO A 490 14.40 -20.05 -28.08
CA PRO A 490 13.69 -19.60 -29.28
C PRO A 490 14.66 -19.46 -30.49
N PRO A 491 14.17 -19.65 -31.74
CA PRO A 491 15.01 -19.58 -32.92
C PRO A 491 15.40 -18.14 -33.27
N ARG A 492 16.69 -17.94 -33.55
CA ARG A 492 17.25 -16.76 -34.21
C ARG A 492 16.76 -16.68 -35.65
N SER A 493 16.12 -15.58 -36.01
CA SER A 493 16.02 -15.12 -37.40
C SER A 493 17.20 -14.21 -37.74
N ALA A 494 17.81 -14.42 -38.91
CA ALA A 494 18.74 -13.52 -39.59
C ALA A 494 18.84 -13.94 -41.06
N PRO A 495 19.38 -13.10 -41.97
CA PRO A 495 19.24 -11.65 -42.09
C PRO A 495 18.23 -11.23 -43.19
#